data_AF-A0A4U1LXL9-F1
#
_entry.id   AF-A0A4U1LXL9-F1
#
_cell.length_a   1.000
_cell.length_b   1.000
_cell.length_c   1.000
_cell.angle_alpha   90.00
_cell.angle_beta   90.00
_cell.angle_gamma   90.00
#
_symmetry.space_group_name_H-M   'P 1'
#
loop_
_entity.id
_entity.type
_entity.pdbx_description
1 polymer ?
#
loop_
_entity_poly.entity_id
_entity_poly.type
_entity_poly.pdbx_seq_one_letter_code
_entity_poly.pdbx_strand_id
1 'polypeptide(L)'
;MIRYLLLVSLLFLGFTVDAQKNIYESASFDDLTDDHQILAILPFITQLELEQSPGEELKSLTEREAYAVQNALETYFSIRKKKKKFNVDFQETKETNRILKEKGIDYTNLDVYSTKELSKILGVDGIISGSLDLNVLLSKGVSTEFSFFDYFRGDANYGRIGIKIADGDTGKLLWKYEKAITKKTGKNTTELIDKMMKAASRKFPYDKEKKRRKNN
;
A
#
# COMPACT_ATOMS: atom_id res chain seq x y z
N MET A 1 -8.02 -47.70 30.94
CA MET A 1 -7.80 -47.12 29.60
C MET A 1 -8.49 -45.77 29.37
N ILE A 2 -9.73 -45.57 29.83
CA ILE A 2 -10.50 -44.31 29.61
C ILE A 2 -9.86 -43.05 30.24
N ARG A 3 -9.16 -43.17 31.38
CA ARG A 3 -8.48 -42.02 32.04
C ARG A 3 -7.32 -41.43 31.24
N TYR A 4 -6.61 -42.26 30.45
CA TYR A 4 -5.52 -41.77 29.61
C TYR A 4 -6.02 -41.15 28.30
N LEU A 5 -7.25 -41.47 27.87
CA LEU A 5 -7.87 -40.88 26.67
C LEU A 5 -8.24 -39.41 26.88
N LEU A 6 -8.67 -39.04 28.10
CA LEU A 6 -8.98 -37.65 28.45
C LEU A 6 -7.71 -36.77 28.55
N LEU A 7 -6.57 -37.37 28.91
CA LEU A 7 -5.31 -36.65 29.06
C LEU A 7 -4.63 -36.36 27.70
N VAL A 8 -4.90 -37.18 26.69
CA VAL A 8 -4.45 -36.95 25.30
C VAL A 8 -5.35 -35.92 24.58
N SER A 9 -6.64 -35.86 24.91
CA SER A 9 -7.59 -34.88 24.37
C SER A 9 -7.26 -33.43 24.79
N LEU A 10 -6.71 -33.23 26.00
CA LEU A 10 -6.37 -31.90 26.51
C LEU A 10 -5.09 -31.30 25.89
N LEU A 11 -4.26 -32.10 25.22
CA LEU A 11 -2.98 -31.67 24.66
C LEU A 11 -3.10 -31.01 23.26
N PHE A 12 -4.29 -31.00 22.65
CA PHE A 12 -4.53 -30.41 21.33
C PHE A 12 -5.12 -28.99 21.35
N LEU A 13 -5.32 -28.37 22.52
CA LEU A 13 -5.93 -27.03 22.62
C LEU A 13 -4.99 -25.82 22.36
N GLY A 14 -3.71 -26.05 22.04
CA GLY A 14 -2.69 -25.00 22.09
C GLY A 14 -2.22 -24.40 20.77
N PHE A 15 -2.63 -24.90 19.60
CA PHE A 15 -2.19 -24.33 18.33
C PHE A 15 -3.06 -23.14 17.94
N THR A 16 -2.83 -21.99 18.58
CA THR A 16 -3.23 -20.72 18.00
C THR A 16 -2.41 -20.54 16.71
N VAL A 17 -3.07 -20.72 15.57
CA VAL A 17 -2.53 -20.35 14.26
C VAL A 17 -2.19 -18.86 14.35
N ASP A 18 -0.91 -18.54 14.45
CA ASP A 18 -0.42 -17.17 14.33
C ASP A 18 -0.78 -16.70 12.92
N ALA A 19 -1.89 -15.99 12.82
CA ALA A 19 -2.34 -15.38 11.58
C ALA A 19 -1.22 -14.45 11.11
N GLN A 20 -0.54 -14.85 10.04
CA GLN A 20 0.60 -14.17 9.42
C GLN A 20 0.40 -12.65 9.50
N LYS A 21 1.21 -11.99 10.33
CA LYS A 21 1.14 -10.54 10.55
C LYS A 21 1.61 -9.85 9.28
N ASN A 22 0.69 -9.65 8.34
CA ASN A 22 0.97 -8.93 7.09
C ASN A 22 1.28 -7.44 7.32
N ILE A 23 1.21 -6.97 8.57
CA ILE A 23 1.45 -5.59 8.98
C ILE A 23 2.67 -5.56 9.90
N TYR A 24 3.66 -4.77 9.50
CA TYR A 24 4.79 -4.36 10.31
C TYR A 24 4.59 -2.93 10.79
N GLU A 25 4.99 -2.65 12.03
CA GLU A 25 5.05 -1.32 12.61
C GLU A 25 6.34 -1.21 13.43
N SER A 26 7.05 -0.10 13.28
CA SER A 26 8.30 0.17 13.99
C SER A 26 8.04 0.43 15.47
N ALA A 27 8.93 -0.09 16.33
CA ALA A 27 8.89 0.22 17.77
C ALA A 27 9.14 1.71 18.06
N SER A 28 9.88 2.41 17.19
CA SER A 28 10.16 3.84 17.30
C SER A 28 9.14 4.70 16.54
N PHE A 29 7.97 4.14 16.16
CA PHE A 29 6.99 4.89 15.37
C PHE A 29 6.58 6.19 16.05
N ASP A 30 6.18 6.14 17.32
CA ASP A 30 5.66 7.32 18.00
C ASP A 30 6.75 8.39 18.19
N ASP A 31 7.97 7.98 18.55
CA ASP A 31 9.09 8.89 18.75
C ASP A 31 9.49 9.61 17.45
N LEU A 32 9.45 8.89 16.32
CA LEU A 32 9.82 9.41 15.01
C LEU A 32 8.71 10.21 14.34
N THR A 33 7.47 10.19 14.85
CA THR A 33 6.32 10.77 14.14
C THR A 33 5.51 11.76 14.96
N ASP A 34 6.02 12.18 16.13
CA ASP A 34 5.26 13.06 17.02
C ASP A 34 5.01 14.45 16.40
N ASP A 35 5.93 14.92 15.58
CA ASP A 35 5.89 16.21 14.88
C ASP A 35 5.48 16.12 13.41
N HIS A 36 5.25 14.92 12.86
CA HIS A 36 4.80 14.74 11.48
C HIS A 36 3.48 15.50 11.23
N GLN A 37 3.46 16.28 10.16
CA GLN A 37 2.31 17.04 9.69
C GLN A 37 1.86 16.60 8.30
N ILE A 38 2.77 16.25 7.39
CA ILE A 38 2.45 15.98 6.00
C ILE A 38 3.26 14.80 5.44
N LEU A 39 2.60 13.93 4.67
CA LEU A 39 3.24 12.85 3.92
C LEU A 39 3.01 13.00 2.42
N ALA A 40 4.02 12.63 1.62
CA ALA A 40 3.86 12.49 0.18
C ALA A 40 3.58 11.03 -0.20
N ILE A 41 2.85 10.83 -1.29
CA ILE A 41 2.63 9.51 -1.90
C ILE A 41 3.43 9.47 -3.20
N LEU A 42 4.37 8.54 -3.31
CA LEU A 42 5.14 8.35 -4.54
C LEU A 42 4.40 7.45 -5.54
N PRO A 43 4.70 7.54 -6.85
CA PRO A 43 4.33 6.51 -7.81
C PRO A 43 4.84 5.13 -7.36
N PHE A 44 4.03 4.09 -7.54
CA PHE A 44 4.36 2.75 -7.05
C PHE A 44 5.35 2.05 -7.98
N ILE A 45 6.33 1.34 -7.41
CA ILE A 45 7.21 0.47 -8.22
C ILE A 45 6.34 -0.69 -8.73
N THR A 46 6.17 -0.80 -10.04
CA THR A 46 5.20 -1.71 -10.65
C THR A 46 5.89 -2.68 -11.58
N GLN A 47 5.50 -3.95 -11.48
CA GLN A 47 5.90 -5.02 -12.37
C GLN A 47 4.64 -5.61 -13.00
N LEU A 48 4.59 -5.57 -14.33
CA LEU A 48 3.51 -6.16 -15.13
C LEU A 48 4.02 -7.39 -15.88
N GLU A 49 3.35 -8.51 -15.66
CA GLU A 49 3.60 -9.79 -16.34
C GLU A 49 2.40 -10.12 -17.23
N LEU A 50 2.34 -9.51 -18.41
CA LEU A 50 1.26 -9.70 -19.38
C LEU A 50 1.72 -10.65 -20.49
N GLU A 51 0.91 -11.67 -20.82
CA GLU A 51 1.27 -12.68 -21.82
C GLU A 51 1.41 -12.14 -23.25
N GLN A 52 0.84 -10.97 -23.56
CA GLN A 52 0.69 -10.48 -24.96
C GLN A 52 0.98 -8.98 -25.15
N SER A 53 1.95 -8.41 -24.44
CA SER A 53 2.29 -6.97 -24.60
C SER A 53 3.74 -6.76 -25.08
N PRO A 54 3.97 -6.03 -26.20
CA PRO A 54 5.30 -5.60 -26.62
C PRO A 54 6.00 -4.77 -25.53
N GLY A 55 7.34 -4.78 -25.50
CA GLY A 55 8.12 -4.17 -24.42
C GLY A 55 7.92 -2.67 -24.20
N GLU A 56 7.68 -1.87 -25.25
CA GLU A 56 7.40 -0.43 -25.11
C GLU A 56 5.99 -0.15 -24.58
N GLU A 57 5.00 -0.89 -25.06
CA GLU A 57 3.62 -0.79 -24.56
C GLU A 57 3.57 -1.19 -23.08
N LEU A 58 4.29 -2.26 -22.70
CA LEU A 58 4.39 -2.72 -21.32
C LEU A 58 4.93 -1.64 -20.38
N LYS A 59 5.94 -0.86 -20.81
CA LYS A 59 6.46 0.27 -20.00
C LYS A 59 5.39 1.33 -19.74
N SER A 60 4.65 1.72 -20.77
CA SER A 60 3.56 2.69 -20.64
C SER A 60 2.44 2.20 -19.74
N LEU A 61 2.09 0.92 -19.84
CA LEU A 61 1.09 0.27 -18.97
C LEU A 61 1.56 0.21 -17.52
N THR A 62 2.81 -0.15 -17.28
CA THR A 62 3.43 -0.21 -15.95
C THR A 62 3.37 1.16 -15.27
N GLU A 63 3.80 2.20 -15.97
CA GLU A 63 3.78 3.57 -15.45
C GLU A 63 2.34 4.03 -15.17
N ARG A 64 1.38 3.69 -16.04
CA ARG A 64 -0.04 3.99 -15.83
C ARG A 64 -0.59 3.34 -14.57
N GLU A 65 -0.28 2.07 -14.31
CA GLU A 65 -0.71 1.37 -13.09
C GLU A 65 -0.06 1.97 -11.83
N ALA A 66 1.21 2.35 -11.91
CA ALA A 66 1.93 3.02 -10.82
C ALA A 66 1.22 4.31 -10.38
N TYR A 67 0.87 5.18 -11.33
CA TYR A 67 0.13 6.41 -11.06
C TYR A 67 -1.33 6.15 -10.67
N ALA A 68 -1.96 5.11 -11.22
CA ALA A 68 -3.32 4.74 -10.84
C ALA A 68 -3.42 4.37 -9.36
N VAL A 69 -2.44 3.63 -8.83
CA VAL A 69 -2.37 3.29 -7.39
C VAL A 69 -2.12 4.54 -6.54
N GLN A 70 -1.18 5.39 -6.95
CA GLN A 70 -0.89 6.65 -6.27
C GLN A 70 -2.16 7.52 -6.10
N ASN A 71 -2.90 7.73 -7.19
CA ASN A 71 -4.15 8.50 -7.19
C ASN A 71 -5.28 7.83 -6.40
N ALA A 72 -5.35 6.50 -6.44
CA ALA A 72 -6.33 5.75 -5.65
C ALA A 72 -6.06 5.87 -4.13
N LEU A 73 -4.79 5.93 -3.72
CA LEU A 73 -4.41 6.17 -2.32
C LEU A 73 -4.75 7.59 -1.88
N GLU A 74 -4.42 8.61 -2.67
CA GLU A 74 -4.82 9.99 -2.40
C GLU A 74 -6.33 10.12 -2.24
N THR A 75 -7.11 9.49 -3.14
CA THR A 75 -8.57 9.46 -3.06
C THR A 75 -9.04 8.84 -1.75
N TYR A 76 -8.47 7.70 -1.37
CA TYR A 76 -8.78 7.03 -0.10
C TYR A 76 -8.49 7.94 1.10
N PHE A 77 -7.29 8.54 1.13
CA PHE A 77 -6.87 9.40 2.23
C PHE A 77 -7.72 10.67 2.32
N SER A 78 -8.07 11.28 1.19
CA SER A 78 -8.94 12.46 1.12
C SER A 78 -10.34 12.19 1.68
N ILE A 79 -10.94 11.05 1.33
CA ILE A 79 -12.26 10.64 1.85
C ILE A 79 -12.21 10.44 3.37
N ARG A 80 -11.12 9.85 3.88
CA ARG A 80 -10.93 9.57 5.31
C ARG A 80 -10.55 10.82 6.11
N LYS A 81 -9.78 11.74 5.53
CA LYS A 81 -9.45 13.06 6.10
C LYS A 81 -10.70 13.91 6.30
N LYS A 82 -11.64 13.92 5.33
CA LYS A 82 -12.96 14.56 5.50
C LYS A 82 -13.74 14.05 6.72
N LYS A 83 -13.49 12.81 7.13
CA LYS A 83 -14.06 12.18 8.34
C LYS A 83 -13.21 12.40 9.61
N LYS A 84 -12.21 13.30 9.54
CA LYS A 84 -11.25 13.65 10.61
C LYS A 84 -10.49 12.44 11.19
N LYS A 85 -10.20 11.42 10.37
CA LYS A 85 -9.59 10.16 10.83
C LYS A 85 -8.06 10.13 10.87
N PHE A 86 -7.35 11.12 10.34
CA PHE A 86 -5.87 11.14 10.35
C PHE A 86 -5.30 12.33 11.12
N ASN A 87 -4.17 12.12 11.80
CA ASN A 87 -3.42 13.18 12.50
C ASN A 87 -2.45 13.95 11.59
N VAL A 88 -2.33 13.54 10.33
CA VAL A 88 -1.46 14.12 9.30
C VAL A 88 -2.25 14.45 8.05
N ASP A 89 -1.67 15.34 7.25
CA ASP A 89 -2.08 15.69 5.91
C ASP A 89 -1.31 14.89 4.85
N PHE A 90 -1.83 14.90 3.63
CA PHE A 90 -1.23 14.21 2.50
C PHE A 90 -1.05 15.22 1.38
N GLN A 91 0.17 15.32 0.85
CA GLN A 91 0.48 16.14 -0.31
C GLN A 91 -0.32 15.62 -1.53
N GLU A 92 -0.88 16.54 -2.31
CA GLU A 92 -1.61 16.16 -3.53
C GLU A 92 -0.66 15.48 -4.53
N THR A 93 -1.10 14.41 -5.18
CA THR A 93 -0.23 13.61 -6.07
C THR A 93 0.24 14.44 -7.26
N LYS A 94 -0.59 15.36 -7.75
CA LYS A 94 -0.22 16.32 -8.79
C LYS A 94 0.94 17.20 -8.36
N GLU A 95 0.95 17.64 -7.10
CA GLU A 95 2.02 18.46 -6.55
C GLU A 95 3.30 17.65 -6.37
N THR A 96 3.19 16.44 -5.78
CA THR A 96 4.31 15.50 -5.68
C THR A 96 4.96 15.27 -7.05
N ASN A 97 4.16 14.92 -8.05
CA ASN A 97 4.66 14.60 -9.39
C ASN A 97 5.23 15.83 -10.10
N ARG A 98 4.67 17.02 -9.87
CA ARG A 98 5.21 18.29 -10.38
C ARG A 98 6.60 18.57 -9.80
N ILE A 99 6.76 18.48 -8.47
CA ILE A 99 8.04 18.72 -7.79
C ILE A 99 9.10 17.73 -8.26
N LEU A 100 8.77 16.43 -8.33
CA LEU A 100 9.69 15.40 -8.83
C LEU A 100 10.16 15.73 -10.24
N LYS A 101 9.21 16.03 -11.14
CA LYS A 101 9.51 16.37 -12.54
C LYS A 101 10.39 17.61 -12.68
N GLU A 102 10.17 18.64 -11.87
CA GLU A 102 11.00 19.85 -11.83
C GLU A 102 12.44 19.57 -11.39
N LYS A 103 12.67 18.49 -10.65
CA LYS A 103 14.01 18.02 -10.26
C LYS A 103 14.60 16.99 -11.21
N GLY A 104 13.94 16.70 -12.35
CA GLY A 104 14.38 15.67 -13.28
C GLY A 104 14.22 14.25 -12.73
N ILE A 105 13.34 14.07 -11.75
CA ILE A 105 12.99 12.77 -11.18
C ILE A 105 11.70 12.30 -11.88
N ASP A 106 11.77 11.14 -12.50
CA ASP A 106 10.66 10.48 -13.16
C ASP A 106 10.55 9.03 -12.68
N TYR A 107 9.60 8.29 -13.27
CA TYR A 107 9.34 6.93 -12.87
C TYR A 107 10.54 5.98 -13.02
N THR A 108 11.43 6.26 -13.98
CA THR A 108 12.55 5.38 -14.34
C THR A 108 13.78 5.55 -13.44
N ASN A 109 13.86 6.64 -12.69
CA ASN A 109 14.99 6.94 -11.81
C ASN A 109 14.58 7.23 -10.35
N LEU A 110 13.30 7.08 -10.01
CA LEU A 110 12.78 7.36 -8.68
C LEU A 110 13.44 6.51 -7.59
N ASP A 111 13.80 5.27 -7.90
CA ASP A 111 14.43 4.29 -7.00
C ASP A 111 15.92 4.55 -6.73
N VAL A 112 16.55 5.46 -7.48
CA VAL A 112 17.92 5.93 -7.26
C VAL A 112 18.02 6.78 -5.98
N TYR A 113 16.94 7.48 -5.61
CA TYR A 113 16.92 8.40 -4.49
C TYR A 113 16.48 7.71 -3.19
N SER A 114 17.13 8.05 -2.09
CA SER A 114 16.71 7.60 -0.77
C SER A 114 15.42 8.30 -0.33
N THR A 115 14.70 7.67 0.62
CA THR A 115 13.54 8.29 1.28
C THR A 115 13.87 9.69 1.82
N LYS A 116 15.08 9.86 2.39
CA LYS A 116 15.50 11.13 2.97
C LYS A 116 15.63 12.23 1.92
N GLU A 117 16.27 11.91 0.80
CA GLU A 117 16.44 12.85 -0.31
C GLU A 117 15.08 13.23 -0.91
N LEU A 118 14.22 12.24 -1.16
CA LEU A 118 12.89 12.48 -1.69
C LEU A 118 12.03 13.31 -0.73
N SER A 119 12.09 13.04 0.57
CA SER A 119 11.30 13.78 1.57
C SER A 119 11.75 15.24 1.64
N LYS A 120 13.06 15.49 1.58
CA LYS A 120 13.63 16.85 1.52
C LYS A 120 13.27 17.57 0.23
N ILE A 121 13.29 16.88 -0.92
CA ILE A 121 12.91 17.45 -2.21
C ILE A 121 11.43 17.85 -2.22
N LEU A 122 10.58 17.00 -1.64
CA LEU A 122 9.13 17.17 -1.62
C LEU A 122 8.64 18.10 -0.50
N GLY A 123 9.48 18.38 0.49
CA GLY A 123 9.13 19.20 1.65
C GLY A 123 8.11 18.52 2.55
N VAL A 124 8.30 17.23 2.83
CA VAL A 124 7.37 16.42 3.64
C VAL A 124 8.10 15.66 4.74
N ASP A 125 7.35 15.27 5.78
CA ASP A 125 7.90 14.58 6.96
C ASP A 125 8.01 13.07 6.75
N GLY A 126 7.30 12.53 5.76
CA GLY A 126 7.36 11.11 5.46
C GLY A 126 6.87 10.76 4.07
N ILE A 127 7.22 9.56 3.64
CA ILE A 127 6.89 9.03 2.32
C ILE A 127 6.05 7.77 2.43
N ILE A 128 4.94 7.79 1.72
CA ILE A 128 4.15 6.61 1.36
C ILE A 128 4.62 6.14 -0.01
N SER A 129 5.06 4.90 -0.07
CA SER A 129 5.51 4.26 -1.31
C SER A 129 5.14 2.78 -1.29
N GLY A 130 5.46 2.04 -2.33
CA GLY A 130 5.08 0.65 -2.39
C GLY A 130 5.50 -0.07 -3.66
N SER A 131 5.13 -1.34 -3.71
CA SER A 131 5.32 -2.21 -4.86
C SER A 131 3.98 -2.78 -5.33
N LEU A 132 3.87 -3.02 -6.63
CA LEU A 132 2.70 -3.59 -7.28
C LEU A 132 3.17 -4.61 -8.32
N ASP A 133 2.97 -5.88 -8.01
CA ASP A 133 3.20 -6.98 -8.93
C ASP A 133 1.84 -7.39 -9.48
N LEU A 134 1.66 -7.43 -10.80
CA LEU A 134 0.39 -7.77 -11.45
C LEU A 134 0.60 -8.63 -12.70
N ASN A 135 -0.30 -9.58 -12.90
CA ASN A 135 -0.43 -10.30 -14.17
C ASN A 135 -1.65 -9.84 -14.99
N VAL A 136 -2.29 -8.75 -14.56
CA VAL A 136 -3.46 -8.14 -15.20
C VAL A 136 -3.45 -6.62 -15.05
N LEU A 137 -4.17 -5.93 -15.92
CA LEU A 137 -4.41 -4.50 -15.79
C LEU A 137 -5.64 -4.23 -14.91
N LEU A 138 -5.51 -3.25 -14.02
CA LEU A 138 -6.55 -2.85 -13.06
C LEU A 138 -7.03 -1.41 -13.28
N SER A 139 -6.21 -0.58 -13.92
CA SER A 139 -6.50 0.80 -14.24
C SER A 139 -7.59 0.91 -15.30
N LYS A 140 -8.55 1.83 -15.06
CA LYS A 140 -9.63 2.09 -16.02
C LYS A 140 -9.07 2.78 -17.25
N GLY A 141 -9.49 2.33 -18.44
CA GLY A 141 -9.16 3.01 -19.71
C GLY A 141 -8.07 2.33 -20.54
N VAL A 142 -7.59 1.15 -20.16
CA VAL A 142 -6.85 0.29 -21.08
C VAL A 142 -7.84 -0.59 -21.83
N SER A 143 -7.94 -0.40 -23.14
CA SER A 143 -8.68 -1.28 -24.04
C SER A 143 -7.91 -2.58 -24.21
N THR A 144 -7.84 -3.39 -23.17
CA THR A 144 -7.46 -4.79 -23.34
C THR A 144 -8.71 -5.56 -23.73
N GLU A 145 -8.65 -6.26 -24.86
CA GLU A 145 -9.63 -7.28 -25.25
C GLU A 145 -9.88 -8.29 -24.10
N PHE A 146 -8.94 -8.39 -23.15
CA PHE A 146 -9.15 -8.89 -21.79
C PHE A 146 -9.97 -7.93 -20.92
N SER A 147 -11.28 -8.13 -20.92
CA SER A 147 -12.19 -7.54 -19.96
C SER A 147 -11.94 -8.13 -18.55
N PHE A 148 -11.68 -7.27 -17.56
CA PHE A 148 -11.60 -7.65 -16.14
C PHE A 148 -12.87 -8.40 -15.64
N PHE A 149 -13.99 -8.33 -16.38
CA PHE A 149 -15.20 -9.09 -16.12
C PHE A 149 -15.10 -10.58 -16.50
N ASP A 150 -14.39 -10.95 -17.57
CA ASP A 150 -14.23 -12.37 -17.98
C ASP A 150 -13.33 -13.16 -17.01
N TYR A 151 -12.54 -12.43 -16.22
CA TYR A 151 -11.55 -12.90 -15.26
C TYR A 151 -12.12 -13.38 -13.91
N PHE A 152 -13.34 -12.96 -13.53
CA PHE A 152 -13.97 -13.34 -12.25
C PHE A 152 -14.48 -14.79 -12.18
N ARG A 153 -14.42 -15.54 -13.28
CA ARG A 153 -14.89 -16.92 -13.34
C ARG A 153 -13.90 -17.94 -12.73
N GLY A 154 -12.65 -17.57 -12.42
CA GLY A 154 -11.61 -18.44 -11.86
C GLY A 154 -11.21 -18.17 -10.39
N ASP A 155 -10.30 -18.99 -9.83
CA ASP A 155 -9.65 -18.84 -8.52
C ASP A 155 -8.23 -18.25 -8.66
N ALA A 156 -8.03 -17.25 -9.52
CA ALA A 156 -6.69 -16.79 -9.85
C ALA A 156 -6.11 -15.79 -8.81
N ASN A 157 -4.81 -15.95 -8.58
CA ASN A 157 -3.94 -14.99 -7.91
C ASN A 157 -3.48 -13.97 -8.95
N TYR A 158 -3.76 -12.70 -8.69
CA TYR A 158 -3.64 -11.62 -9.66
C TYR A 158 -2.36 -10.80 -9.46
N GLY A 159 -1.58 -11.15 -8.44
CA GLY A 159 -0.35 -10.48 -8.07
C GLY A 159 -0.36 -10.04 -6.60
N ARG A 160 0.43 -9.04 -6.27
CA ARG A 160 0.67 -8.60 -4.90
C ARG A 160 0.88 -7.10 -4.83
N ILE A 161 0.36 -6.48 -3.78
CA ILE A 161 0.58 -5.07 -3.50
C ILE A 161 1.18 -4.93 -2.11
N GLY A 162 2.21 -4.08 -2.01
CA GLY A 162 2.84 -3.67 -0.77
C GLY A 162 2.77 -2.16 -0.61
N ILE A 163 2.39 -1.69 0.56
CA ILE A 163 2.47 -0.27 0.96
C ILE A 163 3.45 -0.17 2.12
N LYS A 164 4.33 0.82 2.05
CA LYS A 164 5.24 1.20 3.13
C LYS A 164 5.13 2.68 3.43
N ILE A 165 5.35 3.02 4.69
CA ILE A 165 5.51 4.38 5.18
C ILE A 165 6.90 4.45 5.79
N ALA A 166 7.69 5.44 5.38
CA ALA A 166 9.00 5.70 5.93
C ALA A 166 9.10 7.14 6.41
N ASP A 167 9.88 7.32 7.47
CA ASP A 167 10.22 8.61 8.05
C ASP A 167 11.14 9.39 7.11
N GLY A 168 10.87 10.69 6.94
CA GLY A 168 11.59 11.57 6.04
C GLY A 168 12.96 11.98 6.56
N ASP A 169 13.13 12.13 7.87
CA ASP A 169 14.39 12.61 8.45
C ASP A 169 15.42 11.49 8.59
N THR A 170 15.00 10.33 9.07
CA THR A 170 15.88 9.19 9.29
C THR A 170 15.86 8.18 8.14
N GLY A 171 14.84 8.20 7.28
CA GLY A 171 14.64 7.19 6.24
C GLY A 171 14.15 5.84 6.77
N LYS A 172 13.91 5.71 8.08
CA LYS A 172 13.52 4.45 8.72
C LYS A 172 12.13 4.02 8.28
N LEU A 173 11.96 2.71 8.09
CA LEU A 173 10.65 2.12 7.86
C LEU A 173 9.78 2.26 9.12
N LEU A 174 8.66 2.95 8.99
CA LEU A 174 7.71 3.19 10.06
C LEU A 174 6.62 2.13 10.09
N TRP A 175 6.11 1.77 8.91
CA TRP A 175 5.00 0.84 8.78
C TRP A 175 5.00 0.18 7.40
N LYS A 176 4.55 -1.07 7.33
CA LYS A 176 4.43 -1.79 6.07
C LYS A 176 3.22 -2.72 6.10
N TYR A 177 2.50 -2.81 5.00
CA TYR A 177 1.43 -3.77 4.78
C TYR A 177 1.54 -4.40 3.40
N GLU A 178 1.37 -5.71 3.33
CA GLU A 178 1.36 -6.44 2.06
C GLU A 178 0.11 -7.31 1.93
N LYS A 179 -0.37 -7.47 0.70
CA LYS A 179 -1.54 -8.30 0.42
C LYS A 179 -1.49 -8.88 -0.98
N ALA A 180 -1.88 -10.14 -1.11
CA ALA A 180 -2.19 -10.75 -2.40
C ALA A 180 -3.43 -10.10 -3.03
N ILE A 181 -3.38 -9.91 -4.34
CA ILE A 181 -4.48 -9.42 -5.16
C ILE A 181 -5.24 -10.64 -5.68
N THR A 182 -6.53 -10.68 -5.43
CA THR A 182 -7.41 -11.79 -5.79
C THR A 182 -8.73 -11.23 -6.30
N LYS A 183 -9.61 -12.10 -6.81
CA LYS A 183 -10.98 -11.70 -7.19
C LYS A 183 -11.74 -10.95 -6.10
N LYS A 184 -11.45 -11.21 -4.83
CA LYS A 184 -12.16 -10.55 -3.72
C LYS A 184 -11.71 -9.10 -3.52
N THR A 185 -10.55 -8.72 -4.07
CA THR A 185 -9.87 -7.47 -3.70
C THR A 185 -10.46 -6.23 -4.35
N GLY A 186 -11.22 -6.30 -5.45
CA GLY A 186 -11.90 -5.13 -6.03
C GLY A 186 -12.01 -5.21 -7.55
N LYS A 187 -12.83 -4.35 -8.16
CA LYS A 187 -13.04 -4.35 -9.62
C LYS A 187 -12.12 -3.47 -10.45
N ASN A 188 -11.31 -2.67 -9.79
CA ASN A 188 -10.41 -1.68 -10.39
C ASN A 188 -9.42 -1.23 -9.31
N THR A 189 -8.43 -0.45 -9.69
CA THR A 189 -7.40 0.08 -8.78
C THR A 189 -8.00 0.81 -7.58
N THR A 190 -9.03 1.63 -7.75
CA THR A 190 -9.66 2.37 -6.64
C THR A 190 -10.32 1.44 -5.62
N GLU A 191 -11.09 0.45 -6.08
CA GLU A 191 -11.71 -0.54 -5.18
C GLU A 191 -10.68 -1.45 -4.49
N LEU A 192 -9.62 -1.84 -5.21
CA LEU A 192 -8.48 -2.58 -4.67
C LEU A 192 -7.88 -1.82 -3.49
N ILE A 193 -7.51 -0.55 -3.70
CA ILE A 193 -6.91 0.28 -2.66
C ILE A 193 -7.89 0.50 -1.51
N ASP A 194 -9.15 0.83 -1.77
CA ASP A 194 -10.13 1.07 -0.69
C ASP A 194 -10.35 -0.16 0.20
N LYS A 195 -10.52 -1.35 -0.39
CA LYS A 195 -10.68 -2.61 0.37
C LYS A 195 -9.41 -3.00 1.11
N MET A 196 -8.24 -2.86 0.47
CA MET A 196 -6.96 -3.14 1.08
C MET A 196 -6.71 -2.20 2.27
N MET A 197 -6.87 -0.90 2.07
CA MET A 197 -6.66 0.10 3.11
C MET A 197 -7.72 0.03 4.19
N LYS A 198 -8.98 -0.36 3.91
CA LYS A 198 -9.97 -0.69 4.95
C LYS A 198 -9.50 -1.81 5.87
N ALA A 199 -8.91 -2.88 5.31
CA ALA A 199 -8.35 -3.97 6.09
C ALA A 199 -7.12 -3.52 6.91
N ALA A 200 -6.27 -2.68 6.33
CA ALA A 200 -5.09 -2.12 6.99
C ALA A 200 -5.42 -1.04 8.03
N SER A 201 -6.50 -0.27 7.83
CA SER A 201 -6.81 0.98 8.57
C SER A 201 -6.95 0.79 10.07
N ARG A 202 -7.40 -0.39 10.52
CA ARG A 202 -7.48 -0.71 11.96
C ARG A 202 -6.12 -0.65 12.66
N LYS A 203 -5.03 -0.75 11.90
CA LYS A 203 -3.64 -0.65 12.36
C LYS A 203 -2.85 0.39 11.55
N PHE A 204 -3.52 1.28 10.82
CA PHE A 204 -2.83 2.34 10.10
C PHE A 204 -2.32 3.34 11.14
N PRO A 205 -1.04 3.68 11.12
CA PRO A 205 -0.40 4.20 12.32
C PRO A 205 -0.71 5.70 12.53
N TYR A 206 -1.14 6.40 11.47
CA TYR A 206 -1.63 7.79 11.52
C TYR A 206 -3.15 7.91 11.75
N ASP A 207 -3.84 6.84 12.16
CA ASP A 207 -5.28 6.93 12.50
C ASP A 207 -5.47 7.58 13.89
N LYS A 208 -6.30 8.63 13.97
CA LYS A 208 -6.58 9.35 15.23
C LYS A 208 -7.18 8.45 16.31
N GLU A 209 -8.03 7.48 15.95
CA GLU A 209 -8.65 6.57 16.91
C GLU A 209 -7.59 5.67 17.56
N LYS A 210 -6.53 5.33 16.84
CA LYS A 210 -5.39 4.57 17.38
C LYS A 210 -4.64 5.38 18.46
N LYS A 211 -4.30 6.65 18.18
CA LYS A 211 -3.66 7.55 19.17
C LYS A 211 -4.54 7.72 20.42
N ARG A 212 -5.87 7.85 20.25
CA ARG A 212 -6.82 7.94 21.38
C ARG A 212 -6.89 6.67 22.23
N ARG A 213 -6.89 5.48 21.63
CA ARG A 213 -6.91 4.20 22.37
C ARG A 213 -5.63 3.92 23.14
N LYS A 214 -4.50 4.50 22.72
CA LYS A 214 -3.21 4.36 23.41
C LYS A 214 -3.11 5.27 24.64
N ASN A 215 -3.78 6.42 24.61
CA ASN A 215 -3.74 7.43 25.68
C ASN A 215 -4.81 7.23 26.77
N ASN A 216 -5.72 6.26 26.60
CA ASN A 216 -6.77 5.89 27.55
C ASN A 216 -6.45 4.54 28.16
#